data_AF-A0A3D4E4U2-F1
#
_entry.id   AF-A0A3D4E4U2-F1
#
_cell.length_a   1.000
_cell.length_b   1.000
_cell.length_c   1.000
_cell.angle_alpha   90.00
_cell.angle_beta   90.00
_cell.angle_gamma   90.00
#
_symmetry.space_group_name_H-M   'P 1'
#
loop_
_entity.id
_entity.type
_entity.pdbx_description
1 polymer ?
#
loop_
_entity_poly.entity_id
_entity_poly.type
_entity_poly.pdbx_seq_one_letter_code
_entity_poly.pdbx_strand_id
1 'polypeptide(L)'
;MVCALPFSEGYAANKNQCDMAAPTEINIIPETNEVAYDYARSLSDIQETKIDTVDPYGIHSNSITQGFMEGQISMKREVEMDYAAVKGGREVCLWYKKIDVNLHIDPKIVIAKEVRRSRCMRDAVLEHEHKHVDVDRAVVNQSAQELGKELYDQLSAEGFVVGPVPAAQAQARAERMVARVMQITEDNYKRLAERRARLQQEVDSLEEYERVKAECPTFYNNKKLLLKRALKAKQNAR
;
A
#
# COMPACT_ATOMS: atom_id res chain seq x y z
N MET A 1 -9.45 -52.09 60.17
CA MET A 1 -8.94 -50.73 60.47
C MET A 1 -8.32 -50.22 59.18
N VAL A 2 -9.09 -49.45 58.40
CA VAL A 2 -8.68 -48.93 57.09
C VAL A 2 -8.55 -47.43 57.25
N CYS A 3 -7.34 -46.92 57.05
CA CYS A 3 -7.02 -45.50 57.12
C CYS A 3 -7.41 -44.86 55.78
N ALA A 4 -8.43 -43.98 55.80
CA ALA A 4 -8.72 -43.10 54.68
C ALA A 4 -7.89 -41.82 54.84
N LEU A 5 -7.05 -41.52 53.86
CA LEU A 5 -6.39 -40.21 53.75
C LEU A 5 -7.23 -39.32 52.83
N PRO A 6 -7.60 -38.10 53.24
CA PRO A 6 -8.15 -37.11 52.34
C PRO A 6 -6.99 -36.35 51.68
N PHE A 7 -6.80 -36.53 50.38
CA PHE A 7 -6.07 -35.56 49.56
C PHE A 7 -7.10 -34.71 48.84
N SER A 8 -7.36 -33.51 49.36
CA SER A 8 -8.02 -32.44 48.64
C SER A 8 -7.06 -31.25 48.58
N GLU A 9 -6.08 -31.33 47.69
CA GLU A 9 -5.35 -30.15 47.26
C GLU A 9 -6.16 -29.49 46.15
N GLY A 10 -6.98 -28.51 46.55
CA GLY A 10 -7.57 -27.57 45.61
C GLY A 10 -6.44 -26.70 45.04
N TYR A 11 -6.00 -27.02 43.82
CA TYR A 11 -5.21 -26.09 43.03
C TYR A 11 -6.08 -24.87 42.73
N ALA A 12 -5.84 -23.77 43.45
CA ALA A 12 -6.36 -22.47 43.06
C ALA A 12 -5.79 -22.16 41.67
N ALA A 13 -6.65 -22.17 40.65
CA ALA A 13 -6.30 -21.67 39.33
C ALA A 13 -5.78 -20.24 39.50
N ASN A 14 -4.48 -20.07 39.27
CA ASN A 14 -3.79 -18.78 39.41
C ASN A 14 -4.35 -17.88 38.30
N LYS A 15 -5.31 -17.01 38.63
CA LYS A 15 -5.81 -15.98 37.69
C LYS A 15 -4.61 -15.21 37.16
N ASN A 16 -4.54 -15.05 35.84
CA ASN A 16 -3.43 -14.36 35.21
C ASN A 16 -3.45 -12.92 35.75
N GLN A 17 -2.34 -12.47 36.33
CA GLN A 17 -2.28 -11.15 36.98
C GLN A 17 -2.49 -9.98 36.00
N CYS A 18 -2.54 -10.27 34.70
CA CYS A 18 -2.81 -9.35 33.61
C CYS A 18 -4.17 -9.56 32.91
N ASP A 19 -5.15 -10.23 33.54
CA ASP A 19 -6.51 -10.44 33.00
C ASP A 19 -7.37 -9.16 32.90
N MET A 20 -6.77 -7.97 33.05
CA MET A 20 -7.46 -6.67 33.05
C MET A 20 -7.42 -5.92 31.71
N ALA A 21 -6.68 -6.45 30.73
CA ALA A 21 -6.55 -5.81 29.42
C ALA A 21 -7.86 -5.90 28.64
N ALA A 22 -8.29 -4.78 28.05
CA ALA A 22 -9.34 -4.78 27.05
C ALA A 22 -8.82 -5.44 25.74
N PRO A 23 -9.72 -5.98 24.89
CA PRO A 23 -9.32 -6.47 23.57
C PRO A 23 -8.67 -5.36 22.73
N THR A 24 -7.58 -5.69 22.04
CA THR A 24 -6.91 -4.78 21.11
C THR A 24 -7.81 -4.42 19.93
N GLU A 25 -7.95 -3.14 19.64
CA GLU A 25 -8.57 -2.65 18.40
C GLU A 25 -7.53 -2.61 17.27
N ILE A 26 -7.80 -3.27 16.15
CA ILE A 26 -6.94 -3.23 14.95
C ILE A 26 -7.75 -2.69 13.78
N ASN A 27 -7.39 -1.51 13.29
CA ASN A 27 -8.07 -0.86 12.16
C ASN A 27 -7.09 -0.72 10.99
N ILE A 28 -7.43 -1.33 9.86
CA ILE A 28 -6.69 -1.16 8.61
C ILE A 28 -7.58 -0.44 7.61
N ILE A 29 -7.21 0.79 7.26
CA ILE A 29 -8.05 1.72 6.51
C ILE A 29 -7.38 2.00 5.15
N PRO A 30 -7.86 1.40 4.05
CA PRO A 30 -7.46 1.79 2.72
C PRO A 30 -8.24 3.03 2.27
N GLU A 31 -7.52 4.06 1.81
CA GLU A 31 -8.07 5.32 1.32
C GLU A 31 -7.48 5.65 -0.06
N THR A 32 -8.29 6.26 -0.92
CA THR A 32 -7.87 6.70 -2.26
C THR A 32 -8.47 8.05 -2.56
N ASN A 33 -7.63 8.98 -3.00
CA ASN A 33 -8.10 10.26 -3.52
C ASN A 33 -8.84 10.07 -4.86
N GLU A 34 -9.63 11.07 -5.23
CA GLU A 34 -10.12 11.18 -6.60
C GLU A 34 -8.96 11.30 -7.58
N VAL A 35 -9.14 10.76 -8.78
CA VAL A 35 -8.11 10.80 -9.82
C VAL A 35 -7.91 12.24 -10.28
N ALA A 36 -6.71 12.77 -10.07
CA ALA A 36 -6.32 14.05 -10.63
C ALA A 36 -5.93 13.90 -12.11
N TYR A 37 -6.19 14.91 -12.93
CA TYR A 37 -5.82 14.91 -14.35
C TYR A 37 -4.90 16.07 -14.69
N ASP A 38 -3.78 15.77 -15.37
CA ASP A 38 -2.83 16.76 -15.87
C ASP A 38 -2.75 16.72 -17.39
N TYR A 39 -3.18 17.83 -17.99
CA TYR A 39 -3.21 18.06 -19.43
C TYR A 39 -2.19 19.11 -19.89
N ALA A 40 -1.29 19.54 -19.00
CA ALA A 40 -0.38 20.64 -19.22
C ALA A 40 0.97 20.22 -19.81
N ARG A 41 1.30 18.93 -19.81
CA ARG A 41 2.61 18.43 -20.28
C ARG A 41 2.57 18.09 -21.76
N SER A 42 3.63 18.41 -22.52
CA SER A 42 3.72 18.04 -23.93
C SER A 42 4.19 16.60 -24.11
N LEU A 43 3.98 16.02 -25.30
CA LEU A 43 4.54 14.71 -25.66
C LEU A 43 6.05 14.63 -25.40
N SER A 44 6.81 15.70 -25.71
CA SER A 44 8.25 15.71 -25.46
C SER A 44 8.61 15.72 -23.97
N ASP A 45 7.81 16.40 -23.14
CA ASP A 45 8.08 16.48 -21.71
C ASP A 45 7.80 15.15 -21.01
N ILE A 46 6.80 14.41 -21.48
CA ILE A 46 6.44 13.13 -20.87
C ILE A 46 7.35 11.97 -21.32
N GLN A 47 8.01 12.05 -22.48
CA GLN A 47 8.99 11.02 -22.89
C GLN A 47 10.20 10.95 -21.96
N GLU A 48 10.55 12.05 -21.29
CA GLU A 48 11.70 12.12 -20.38
C GLU A 48 11.35 11.62 -18.97
N THR A 49 10.10 11.21 -18.74
CA THR A 49 9.62 10.76 -17.42
C THR A 49 9.96 9.29 -17.22
N LYS A 50 10.58 8.96 -16.08
CA LYS A 50 10.71 7.57 -15.66
C LYS A 50 9.33 7.07 -15.22
N ILE A 51 8.79 6.13 -15.98
CA ILE A 51 7.58 5.38 -15.61
C ILE A 51 8.00 4.07 -14.94
N ASP A 52 7.15 3.58 -14.03
CA ASP A 52 7.43 2.40 -13.20
C ASP A 52 7.31 1.07 -13.97
N THR A 53 7.00 1.11 -15.27
CA THR A 53 6.80 -0.05 -16.14
C THR A 53 7.80 -0.11 -17.28
N VAL A 54 8.10 -1.34 -17.70
CA VAL A 54 8.98 -1.63 -18.83
C VAL A 54 8.15 -1.59 -20.12
N ASP A 55 8.66 -0.86 -21.13
CA ASP A 55 8.07 -0.83 -22.47
C ASP A 55 7.96 -2.26 -23.05
N PRO A 56 6.73 -2.76 -23.33
CA PRO A 56 6.51 -4.12 -23.82
C PRO A 56 7.08 -4.37 -25.22
N TYR A 57 7.38 -3.32 -25.98
CA TYR A 57 8.00 -3.45 -27.30
C TYR A 57 9.55 -3.60 -27.23
N GLY A 58 10.16 -3.60 -26.04
CA GLY A 58 11.58 -3.85 -25.80
C GLY A 58 12.52 -2.64 -25.97
N ILE A 59 13.80 -2.82 -25.61
CA ILE A 59 14.85 -1.76 -25.54
C ILE A 59 15.07 -1.01 -26.87
N HIS A 60 14.63 -1.57 -28.00
CA HIS A 60 14.81 -1.02 -29.34
C HIS A 60 13.52 -0.49 -29.98
N SER A 61 12.44 -0.41 -29.21
CA SER A 61 11.18 0.13 -29.69
C SER A 61 11.14 1.65 -29.63
N ASN A 62 10.52 2.27 -30.64
CA ASN A 62 10.15 3.68 -30.61
C ASN A 62 8.72 3.84 -30.08
N SER A 63 8.39 3.20 -28.95
CA SER A 63 7.14 3.49 -28.25
C SER A 63 7.15 4.97 -27.85
N ILE A 64 5.99 5.61 -27.90
CA ILE A 64 5.87 7.01 -27.52
C ILE A 64 4.78 7.03 -26.47
N THR A 65 5.15 7.39 -25.26
CA THR A 65 4.24 7.58 -24.14
C THR A 65 3.25 8.68 -24.49
N GLN A 66 1.96 8.37 -24.48
CA GLN A 66 0.88 9.31 -24.85
C GLN A 66 0.16 9.87 -23.61
N GLY A 67 0.19 9.08 -22.55
CA GLY A 67 -0.16 9.40 -21.18
C GLY A 67 0.55 8.41 -20.27
N PHE A 68 0.40 8.61 -18.96
CA PHE A 68 0.79 7.65 -17.95
C PHE A 68 0.05 7.98 -16.65
N MET A 69 -0.13 6.98 -15.80
CA MET A 69 -0.54 7.13 -14.41
C MET A 69 0.70 7.32 -13.52
N GLU A 70 0.68 8.37 -12.69
CA GLU A 70 1.60 8.52 -11.55
C GLU A 70 0.78 8.54 -10.25
N GLY A 71 1.27 7.85 -9.23
CA GLY A 71 0.59 7.78 -7.94
C GLY A 71 1.50 7.13 -6.91
N GLN A 72 1.53 7.70 -5.71
CA GLN A 72 2.21 7.14 -4.56
C GLN A 72 1.21 6.37 -3.71
N ILE A 73 1.69 5.25 -3.20
CA ILE A 73 1.04 4.58 -2.08
C ILE A 73 1.85 4.99 -0.85
N SER A 74 1.16 5.37 0.22
CA SER A 74 1.81 5.70 1.49
C SER A 74 1.15 4.93 2.63
N MET A 75 1.93 4.63 3.68
CA MET A 75 1.43 3.93 4.86
C MET A 75 1.73 4.71 6.13
N LYS A 76 0.67 5.13 6.82
CA LYS A 76 0.75 5.71 8.16
C LYS A 76 0.37 4.66 9.20
N ARG A 77 1.11 4.62 10.31
CA ARG A 77 0.95 3.63 11.37
C ARG A 77 0.90 4.34 12.71
N GLU A 78 -0.08 4.03 13.53
CA GLU A 78 -0.23 4.55 14.89
C GLU A 78 -0.50 3.37 15.82
N VAL A 79 0.27 3.28 16.91
CA VAL A 79 0.15 2.22 17.91
C VAL A 79 -0.06 2.89 19.27
N GLU A 80 -1.24 2.68 19.84
CA GLU A 80 -1.58 3.10 21.19
C GLU A 80 -1.40 1.93 22.15
N MET A 81 -0.59 2.13 23.18
CA MET A 81 -0.35 1.18 24.25
C MET A 81 -1.13 1.60 25.49
N ASP A 82 -1.56 0.63 26.29
CA ASP A 82 -2.13 0.87 27.61
C ASP A 82 -1.51 -0.09 28.64
N TYR A 83 -1.69 0.24 29.91
CA TYR A 83 -1.03 -0.46 31.00
C TYR A 83 -1.82 -0.39 32.31
N ALA A 84 -1.54 -1.36 33.19
CA ALA A 84 -2.06 -1.33 34.55
C ALA A 84 -1.05 -1.92 35.53
N ALA A 85 -0.98 -1.31 36.71
CA ALA A 85 -0.13 -1.80 37.79
C ALA A 85 -0.74 -3.04 38.45
N VAL A 86 0.11 -4.03 38.72
CA VAL A 86 -0.28 -5.21 39.51
C VAL A 86 -0.27 -4.85 41.00
N LYS A 87 -1.07 -5.57 41.81
CA LYS A 87 -1.15 -5.35 43.27
C LYS A 87 0.26 -5.30 43.89
N GLY A 88 0.61 -4.16 44.49
CA GLY A 88 1.94 -3.90 45.05
C GLY A 88 2.80 -2.91 44.26
N GLY A 89 2.38 -2.50 43.05
CA GLY A 89 2.88 -1.31 42.33
C GLY A 89 4.28 -1.40 41.73
N ARG A 90 5.01 -2.50 41.93
CA ARG A 90 6.37 -2.70 41.40
C ARG A 90 6.39 -3.32 40.01
N GLU A 91 5.26 -3.86 39.57
CA GLU A 91 5.08 -4.56 38.32
C GLU A 91 3.87 -3.99 37.56
N VAL A 92 3.94 -4.07 36.24
CA VAL A 92 2.88 -3.60 35.33
C VAL A 92 2.59 -4.66 34.29
N CYS A 93 1.35 -4.66 33.82
CA CYS A 93 0.91 -5.34 32.60
C CYS A 93 0.79 -4.30 31.50
N LEU A 94 1.26 -4.65 30.30
CA LEU A 94 1.21 -3.81 29.09
C LEU A 94 0.36 -4.53 28.05
N TRP A 95 -0.40 -3.80 27.24
CA TRP A 95 -1.11 -4.37 26.10
C TRP A 95 -1.27 -3.34 24.99
N TYR A 96 -1.52 -3.85 23.78
CA TYR A 96 -1.95 -3.00 22.67
C TYR A 96 -3.38 -2.53 22.94
N LYS A 97 -3.60 -1.23 23.03
CA LYS A 97 -4.95 -0.67 23.09
C LYS A 97 -5.52 -0.56 21.69
N LYS A 98 -4.77 0.06 20.79
CA LYS A 98 -5.19 0.34 19.42
C LYS A 98 -4.03 0.28 18.44
N ILE A 99 -4.27 -0.27 17.26
CA ILE A 99 -3.35 -0.29 16.14
C ILE A 99 -4.12 0.24 14.93
N ASP A 100 -3.77 1.43 14.46
CA ASP A 100 -4.33 2.02 13.26
C ASP A 100 -3.28 2.02 12.14
N VAL A 101 -3.64 1.46 10.99
CA VAL A 101 -2.82 1.51 9.78
C VAL A 101 -3.66 2.11 8.65
N ASN A 102 -3.21 3.23 8.12
CA ASN A 102 -3.85 3.89 6.97
C ASN A 102 -2.97 3.71 5.73
N LEU A 103 -3.54 3.14 4.68
CA LEU A 103 -2.94 2.99 3.35
C LEU A 103 -3.58 3.99 2.41
N HIS A 104 -2.82 4.97 1.94
CA HIS A 104 -3.35 6.07 1.13
C HIS A 104 -2.81 6.05 -0.30
N ILE A 105 -3.69 6.26 -1.28
CA ILE A 105 -3.37 6.37 -2.72
C ILE A 105 -3.70 7.77 -3.24
N ASP A 106 -2.77 8.41 -3.95
CA ASP A 106 -2.97 9.71 -4.60
C ASP A 106 -2.83 9.65 -6.15
N PRO A 107 -3.78 9.02 -6.85
CA PRO A 107 -3.63 8.78 -8.29
C PRO A 107 -3.75 10.06 -9.12
N LYS A 108 -2.84 10.22 -10.07
CA LYS A 108 -2.83 11.29 -11.06
C LYS A 108 -2.56 10.74 -12.45
N ILE A 109 -3.43 11.06 -13.40
CA ILE A 109 -3.28 10.67 -14.81
C ILE A 109 -2.76 11.88 -15.60
N VAL A 110 -1.63 11.70 -16.26
CA VAL A 110 -1.03 12.69 -17.15
C VAL A 110 -1.37 12.31 -18.59
N ILE A 111 -1.94 13.24 -19.36
CA ILE A 111 -2.20 13.06 -20.79
C ILE A 111 -1.51 14.19 -21.56
N ALA A 112 -0.73 13.84 -22.57
CA ALA A 112 -0.05 14.85 -23.38
C ALA A 112 -1.02 15.86 -24.02
N LYS A 113 -0.61 17.13 -24.05
CA LYS A 113 -1.35 18.22 -24.72
C LYS A 113 -1.80 17.88 -26.14
N GLU A 114 -0.94 17.22 -26.91
CA GLU A 114 -1.19 16.82 -28.30
C GLU A 114 -2.22 15.70 -28.41
N VAL A 115 -2.19 14.76 -27.46
CA VAL A 115 -3.11 13.62 -27.39
C VAL A 115 -4.49 14.10 -26.99
N ARG A 116 -4.59 15.03 -26.03
CA ARG A 116 -5.85 15.63 -25.57
C ARG A 116 -6.72 16.21 -26.69
N ARG A 117 -6.10 16.70 -27.77
CA ARG A 117 -6.80 17.29 -28.93
C ARG A 117 -7.50 16.24 -29.80
N SER A 118 -7.11 14.98 -29.69
CA SER A 118 -7.75 13.85 -30.37
C SER A 118 -8.71 13.18 -29.41
N ARG A 119 -10.02 13.32 -29.62
CA ARG A 119 -11.03 12.70 -28.74
C ARG A 119 -10.83 11.18 -28.65
N CYS A 120 -10.68 10.50 -29.79
CA CYS A 120 -10.47 9.05 -29.84
C CYS A 120 -9.24 8.64 -29.01
N MET A 121 -8.07 9.21 -29.31
CA MET A 121 -6.83 8.78 -28.65
C MET A 121 -6.81 9.17 -27.18
N ARG A 122 -7.37 10.33 -26.82
CA ARG A 122 -7.52 10.73 -25.42
C ARG A 122 -8.36 9.72 -24.65
N ASP A 123 -9.51 9.31 -25.20
CA ASP A 123 -10.43 8.41 -24.52
C ASP A 123 -9.80 7.00 -24.38
N ALA A 124 -9.13 6.49 -25.42
CA ALA A 124 -8.41 5.21 -25.38
C ALA A 124 -7.24 5.20 -24.39
N VAL A 125 -6.43 6.28 -24.34
CA VAL A 125 -5.35 6.40 -23.35
C VAL A 125 -5.92 6.54 -21.95
N LEU A 126 -6.96 7.35 -21.73
CA LEU A 126 -7.59 7.46 -20.42
C LEU A 126 -8.12 6.13 -19.92
N GLU A 127 -8.75 5.34 -20.79
CA GLU A 127 -9.22 3.99 -20.42
C GLU A 127 -8.04 3.10 -19.98
N HIS A 128 -6.93 3.13 -20.71
CA HIS A 128 -5.71 2.41 -20.33
C HIS A 128 -5.15 2.88 -18.97
N GLU A 129 -4.99 4.18 -18.78
CA GLU A 129 -4.46 4.73 -17.51
C GLU A 129 -5.38 4.45 -16.32
N HIS A 130 -6.69 4.35 -16.55
CA HIS A 130 -7.64 3.96 -15.51
C HIS A 130 -7.44 2.50 -15.05
N LYS A 131 -6.99 1.59 -15.93
CA LYS A 131 -6.65 0.21 -15.53
C LYS A 131 -5.52 0.21 -14.50
N HIS A 132 -4.51 1.06 -14.67
CA HIS A 132 -3.43 1.19 -13.69
C HIS A 132 -3.94 1.71 -12.33
N VAL A 133 -4.88 2.67 -12.33
CA VAL A 133 -5.53 3.15 -11.09
C VAL A 133 -6.33 2.03 -10.42
N ASP A 134 -7.07 1.24 -11.20
CA ASP A 134 -7.89 0.15 -10.66
C ASP A 134 -7.03 -0.98 -10.09
N VAL A 135 -5.87 -1.26 -10.70
CA VAL A 135 -4.85 -2.16 -10.13
C VAL A 135 -4.36 -1.66 -8.78
N ASP A 136 -3.98 -0.38 -8.66
CA ASP A 136 -3.51 0.18 -7.38
C ASP A 136 -4.57 0.04 -6.28
N ARG A 137 -5.83 0.37 -6.59
CA ARG A 137 -6.97 0.23 -5.66
C ARG A 137 -7.17 -1.23 -5.25
N ALA A 138 -7.14 -2.16 -6.20
CA ALA A 138 -7.31 -3.58 -5.93
C ALA A 138 -6.18 -4.12 -5.03
N VAL A 139 -4.93 -3.76 -5.34
CA VAL A 139 -3.75 -4.18 -4.57
C VAL A 139 -3.82 -3.65 -3.15
N VAL A 140 -4.11 -2.37 -2.94
CA VAL A 140 -4.18 -1.77 -1.60
C VAL A 140 -5.31 -2.38 -0.78
N ASN A 141 -6.49 -2.58 -1.37
CA ASN A 141 -7.61 -3.21 -0.68
C ASN A 141 -7.28 -4.65 -0.26
N GLN A 142 -6.64 -5.41 -1.13
CA GLN A 142 -6.23 -6.78 -0.81
C GLN A 142 -5.15 -6.81 0.27
N SER A 143 -4.12 -5.96 0.15
CA SER A 143 -3.05 -5.85 1.15
C SER A 143 -3.57 -5.38 2.51
N ALA A 144 -4.57 -4.50 2.56
CA ALA A 144 -5.22 -4.08 3.80
C ALA A 144 -5.84 -5.28 4.56
N GLN A 145 -6.55 -6.15 3.84
CA GLN A 145 -7.15 -7.35 4.41
C GLN A 145 -6.08 -8.35 4.88
N GLU A 146 -5.07 -8.60 4.05
CA GLU A 146 -3.94 -9.48 4.39
C GLU A 146 -3.19 -8.97 5.63
N LEU A 147 -2.93 -7.66 5.71
CA LEU A 147 -2.25 -7.04 6.84
C LEU A 147 -3.05 -7.14 8.15
N GLY A 148 -4.36 -6.90 8.11
CA GLY A 148 -5.21 -7.01 9.30
C GLY A 148 -5.19 -8.42 9.88
N LYS A 149 -5.29 -9.43 9.01
CA LYS A 149 -5.15 -10.83 9.40
C LYS A 149 -3.77 -11.15 9.96
N GLU A 150 -2.71 -10.70 9.29
CA GLU A 150 -1.33 -10.97 9.67
C GLU A 150 -0.97 -10.34 11.03
N LEU A 151 -1.38 -9.10 11.28
CA LEU A 151 -1.23 -8.44 12.57
C LEU A 151 -1.95 -9.23 13.66
N TYR A 152 -3.20 -9.62 13.44
CA TYR A 152 -3.95 -10.39 14.42
C TYR A 152 -3.30 -11.75 14.71
N ASP A 153 -2.95 -12.51 13.68
CA ASP A 153 -2.39 -13.86 13.83
C ASP A 153 -1.03 -13.83 14.53
N GLN A 154 -0.13 -12.91 14.15
CA GLN A 154 1.20 -12.84 14.75
C GLN A 154 1.16 -12.31 16.19
N LEU A 155 0.37 -11.26 16.46
CA LEU A 155 0.26 -10.70 17.81
C LEU A 155 -0.53 -11.60 18.76
N SER A 156 -1.51 -12.36 18.26
CA SER A 156 -2.23 -13.35 19.08
C SER A 156 -1.34 -14.54 19.46
N ALA A 157 -0.46 -14.98 18.55
CA ALA A 157 0.51 -16.04 18.82
C ALA A 157 1.58 -15.62 19.85
N GLU A 158 2.01 -14.36 19.82
CA GLU A 158 2.96 -13.78 20.79
C GLU A 158 2.30 -13.36 22.10
N GLY A 159 0.99 -13.10 22.06
CA GLY A 159 0.19 -12.54 23.15
C GLY A 159 0.01 -11.03 23.04
N PHE A 160 -1.24 -10.56 23.02
CA PHE A 160 -1.55 -9.13 23.02
C PHE A 160 -1.20 -8.41 24.34
N VAL A 161 -0.96 -9.18 25.40
CA VAL A 161 -0.69 -8.69 26.75
C VAL A 161 0.66 -9.22 27.21
N VAL A 162 1.51 -8.34 27.73
CA VAL A 162 2.83 -8.66 28.28
C VAL A 162 2.87 -8.24 29.74
N GLY A 163 3.12 -9.20 30.63
CA GLY A 163 3.33 -8.93 32.05
C GLY A 163 3.00 -10.11 32.95
N PRO A 164 3.15 -9.95 34.27
CA PRO A 164 3.71 -8.78 34.94
C PRO A 164 5.19 -8.54 34.58
N VAL A 165 5.58 -7.30 34.32
CA VAL A 165 6.98 -6.89 34.15
C VAL A 165 7.35 -5.82 35.19
N PRO A 166 8.60 -5.77 35.68
CA PRO A 166 9.03 -4.69 36.57
C PRO A 166 8.78 -3.33 35.94
N ALA A 167 8.28 -2.36 36.71
CA ALA A 167 7.96 -1.02 36.21
C ALA A 167 9.16 -0.34 35.52
N ALA A 168 10.38 -0.59 36.01
CA ALA A 168 11.62 -0.11 35.40
C ALA A 168 11.89 -0.65 33.98
N GLN A 169 11.26 -1.76 33.59
CA GLN A 169 11.39 -2.37 32.26
C GLN A 169 10.18 -2.07 31.35
N ALA A 170 9.15 -1.41 31.85
CA ALA A 170 7.89 -1.21 31.15
C ALA A 170 8.08 -0.50 29.80
N GLN A 171 8.84 0.61 29.80
CA GLN A 171 9.11 1.38 28.59
C GLN A 171 9.82 0.56 27.51
N ALA A 172 10.91 -0.12 27.87
CA ALA A 172 11.66 -0.96 26.93
C ALA A 172 10.86 -2.20 26.45
N ARG A 173 9.82 -2.60 27.17
CA ARG A 173 8.89 -3.65 26.72
C ARG A 173 7.87 -3.07 25.75
N ALA A 174 7.28 -1.92 26.05
CA ALA A 174 6.36 -1.22 25.15
C ALA A 174 7.03 -0.87 23.81
N GLU A 175 8.28 -0.38 23.82
CA GLU A 175 9.03 -0.07 22.59
C GLU A 175 9.24 -1.30 21.71
N ARG A 176 9.49 -2.47 22.31
CA ARG A 176 9.61 -3.74 21.55
C ARG A 176 8.28 -4.17 20.96
N MET A 177 7.19 -4.00 21.69
CA MET A 177 5.84 -4.27 21.20
C MET A 177 5.51 -3.38 19.98
N VAL A 178 5.77 -2.07 20.09
CA VAL A 178 5.60 -1.14 18.96
C VAL A 178 6.50 -1.52 17.78
N ALA A 179 7.78 -1.79 18.02
CA ALA A 179 8.72 -2.21 16.97
C ALA A 179 8.26 -3.47 16.23
N ARG A 180 7.58 -4.39 16.93
CA ARG A 180 7.02 -5.59 16.32
C ARG A 180 5.92 -5.27 15.32
N VAL A 181 4.99 -4.38 15.68
CA VAL A 181 3.94 -3.90 14.75
C VAL A 181 4.56 -3.20 13.54
N MET A 182 5.59 -2.38 13.76
CA MET A 182 6.31 -1.70 12.67
C MET A 182 6.98 -2.71 11.72
N GLN A 183 7.56 -3.79 12.24
CA GLN A 183 8.15 -4.84 11.42
C GLN A 183 7.10 -5.55 10.56
N ILE A 184 5.98 -6.00 11.16
CA ILE A 184 4.92 -6.71 10.43
C ILE A 184 4.36 -5.84 9.30
N THR A 185 4.04 -4.58 9.61
CA THR A 185 3.50 -3.64 8.63
C THR A 185 4.52 -3.31 7.53
N GLU A 186 5.81 -3.18 7.85
CA GLU A 186 6.88 -2.95 6.86
C GLU A 186 7.08 -4.13 5.90
N ASP A 187 7.06 -5.36 6.42
CA ASP A 187 7.19 -6.54 5.57
C ASP A 187 5.98 -6.71 4.64
N ASN A 188 4.78 -6.36 5.13
CA ASN A 188 3.58 -6.30 4.30
C ASN A 188 3.68 -5.22 3.21
N TYR A 189 4.20 -4.04 3.54
CA TYR A 189 4.40 -2.94 2.59
C TYR A 189 5.31 -3.32 1.42
N LYS A 190 6.40 -4.05 1.70
CA LYS A 190 7.32 -4.52 0.65
C LYS A 190 6.61 -5.49 -0.31
N ARG A 191 5.82 -6.42 0.22
CA ARG A 191 5.03 -7.35 -0.60
C ARG A 191 3.96 -6.64 -1.43
N LEU A 192 3.34 -5.60 -0.86
CA LEU A 192 2.42 -4.71 -1.59
C LEU A 192 3.15 -4.07 -2.78
N ALA A 193 4.33 -3.49 -2.58
CA ALA A 193 5.11 -2.84 -3.63
C ALA A 193 5.52 -3.82 -4.74
N GLU A 194 5.97 -5.02 -4.39
CA GLU A 194 6.30 -6.08 -5.36
C GLU A 194 5.08 -6.52 -6.17
N ARG A 195 3.93 -6.72 -5.50
CA ARG A 195 2.68 -7.10 -6.16
C ARG A 195 2.18 -6.00 -7.10
N ARG A 196 2.24 -4.75 -6.64
CA ARG A 196 1.92 -3.56 -7.45
C ARG A 196 2.77 -3.56 -8.72
N ALA A 197 4.10 -3.61 -8.59
CA ALA A 197 4.99 -3.57 -9.75
C ALA A 197 4.67 -4.68 -10.77
N ARG A 198 4.42 -5.90 -10.29
CA ARG A 198 4.03 -7.03 -11.17
C ARG A 198 2.72 -6.76 -11.90
N LEU A 199 1.66 -6.38 -11.18
CA LEU A 199 0.33 -6.20 -11.77
C LEU A 199 0.25 -4.95 -12.66
N GLN A 200 0.99 -3.89 -12.34
CA GLN A 200 1.10 -2.72 -13.22
C GLN A 200 1.78 -3.11 -14.54
N GLN A 201 2.80 -3.96 -14.51
CA GLN A 201 3.44 -4.48 -15.72
C GLN A 201 2.51 -5.38 -16.56
N GLU A 202 1.58 -6.10 -15.94
CA GLU A 202 0.59 -6.92 -16.65
C GLU A 202 -0.41 -6.05 -17.45
N VAL A 203 -0.72 -4.84 -16.97
CA VAL A 203 -1.53 -3.86 -17.72
C VAL A 203 -0.77 -3.38 -18.96
N ASP A 204 0.53 -3.10 -18.82
CA ASP A 204 1.43 -2.71 -19.91
C ASP A 204 1.88 -3.91 -20.78
N SER A 205 0.92 -4.70 -21.26
CA SER A 205 1.14 -5.83 -22.15
C SER A 205 1.16 -5.42 -23.63
N LEU A 206 1.86 -6.18 -24.47
CA LEU A 206 1.92 -5.91 -25.92
C LEU A 206 0.51 -5.87 -26.53
N GLU A 207 -0.34 -6.81 -26.12
CA GLU A 207 -1.72 -6.94 -26.54
C GLU A 207 -2.54 -5.67 -26.22
N GLU A 208 -2.31 -5.09 -25.04
CA GLU A 208 -2.98 -3.86 -24.62
C GLU A 208 -2.54 -2.66 -25.47
N TYR A 209 -1.24 -2.52 -25.75
CA TYR A 209 -0.75 -1.45 -26.61
C TYR A 209 -1.25 -1.59 -28.05
N GLU A 210 -1.32 -2.82 -28.57
CA GLU A 210 -1.87 -3.08 -29.89
C GLU A 210 -3.36 -2.77 -29.98
N ARG A 211 -4.13 -3.10 -28.92
CA ARG A 211 -5.55 -2.71 -28.79
C ARG A 211 -5.73 -1.20 -28.85
N VAL A 212 -5.04 -0.45 -27.97
CA VAL A 212 -5.11 1.03 -27.93
C VAL A 212 -4.72 1.64 -29.27
N LYS A 213 -3.69 1.07 -29.92
CA LYS A 213 -3.25 1.53 -31.24
C LYS A 213 -4.30 1.30 -32.32
N ALA A 214 -4.94 0.13 -32.32
CA ALA A 214 -5.94 -0.28 -33.29
C ALA A 214 -7.24 0.52 -33.17
N GLU A 215 -7.56 1.03 -31.98
CA GLU A 215 -8.79 1.79 -31.71
C GLU A 215 -8.83 3.13 -32.44
N CYS A 216 -7.67 3.78 -32.63
CA CYS A 216 -7.57 5.12 -33.23
C CYS A 216 -6.60 5.18 -34.42
N PRO A 217 -6.90 4.51 -35.56
CA PRO A 217 -5.96 4.36 -36.68
C PRO A 217 -5.59 5.68 -37.36
N THR A 218 -6.49 6.67 -37.34
CA THR A 218 -6.29 8.00 -37.96
C THR A 218 -5.31 8.88 -37.17
N PHE A 219 -5.09 8.58 -35.88
CA PHE A 219 -4.17 9.34 -35.04
C PHE A 219 -2.71 9.08 -35.43
N TYR A 220 -2.34 7.82 -35.65
CA TYR A 220 -0.96 7.44 -35.96
C TYR A 220 -0.50 7.92 -37.34
N ASN A 221 -1.41 8.02 -38.30
CA ASN A 221 -1.12 8.63 -39.61
C ASN A 221 -0.72 10.10 -39.49
N ASN A 222 -1.18 10.80 -38.45
CA ASN A 222 -0.83 12.19 -38.16
C ASN A 222 0.33 12.32 -37.15
N LYS A 223 0.76 11.24 -36.49
CA LYS A 223 1.80 11.24 -35.44
C LYS A 223 3.16 11.74 -35.95
N LYS A 224 3.56 11.35 -37.16
CA LYS A 224 4.80 11.83 -37.80
C LYS A 224 4.79 13.35 -38.04
N LEU A 225 3.60 13.93 -38.26
CA LEU A 225 3.39 15.37 -38.36
C LEU A 225 3.40 16.05 -36.99
N LEU A 226 2.81 15.41 -35.97
CA LEU A 226 2.79 15.91 -34.58
C LEU A 226 4.20 15.94 -33.97
N LEU A 227 5.01 14.89 -34.12
CA LEU A 227 6.40 14.85 -33.67
C LEU A 227 7.26 15.90 -34.35
N LYS A 228 7.14 16.07 -35.69
CA LYS A 228 7.85 17.13 -36.41
C LYS A 228 7.46 18.52 -35.90
N ARG A 229 6.19 18.74 -35.56
CA ARG A 229 5.70 20.02 -35.01
C ARG A 229 6.20 20.25 -33.58
N ALA A 230 6.20 19.23 -32.73
CA ALA A 230 6.70 19.31 -31.35
C ALA A 230 8.21 19.58 -31.32
N LEU A 231 9.00 18.87 -32.14
CA LEU A 231 10.44 19.09 -32.25
C LEU A 231 10.79 20.50 -32.77
N LYS A 232 10.04 21.00 -33.76
CA LYS A 232 10.21 22.35 -34.29
C LYS A 232 9.84 23.44 -33.27
N ALA A 233 8.83 23.21 -32.44
CA ALA A 233 8.47 24.14 -31.36
C ALA A 233 9.54 24.21 -30.26
N LYS A 234 10.17 23.08 -29.89
CA LYS A 234 11.27 23.03 -28.91
C LYS A 234 12.55 23.75 -29.42
N GLN A 235 12.78 23.77 -30.74
CA GLN A 235 13.89 24.49 -31.38
C GLN A 235 13.68 26.01 -31.44
N ASN A 236 12.43 26.47 -31.57
CA ASN A 236 12.10 27.90 -31.67
C ASN A 236 11.89 28.59 -30.31
N ALA A 237 11.88 27.83 -29.21
CA ALA A 237 11.74 28.34 -27.85
C ALA A 237 13.10 28.50 -27.12
N ARG A 238 14.22 28.25 -27.82
CA ARG A 238 15.60 28.54 -27.40
C ARG A 238 16.11 29.73 -28.18
#